data_AF-A0A9N9HNH6-F1
#
_entry.id   AF-A0A9N9HNH6-F1
#
_cell.length_a   1.000
_cell.length_b   1.000
_cell.length_c   1.000
_cell.angle_alpha   90.00
_cell.angle_beta   90.00
_cell.angle_gamma   90.00
#
_symmetry.space_group_name_H-M   'P 1'
#
loop_
_entity.id
_entity.type
_entity.pdbx_description
1 polymer ?
#
loop_
_entity_poly.entity_id
_entity_poly.type
_entity_poly.pdbx_seq_one_letter_code
_entity_poly.pdbx_strand_id
1 'polypeptide(L)'
;DNKSVTRGGARKLPDDIADIINDSEFWSVLFKLQNILYPLCGFLNKLQKDTTRLYEVLHCFAYAIKLFSNHLNLEFGSKIVTCIEFRWKEWEQPLLILAFVLYPAYKLSQFHESVIDISWTHIGQWIKYYYKAWFESKPISILAELINYKREIDLYDIDSFKHFKGNLIDF
;
A
#
# COMPACT_ATOMS: atom_id res chain seq x y z
N ASP A 1 -19.98 68.92 5.87
CA ASP A 1 -20.66 68.09 4.87
C ASP A 1 -19.96 66.77 4.61
N ASN A 2 -20.60 65.71 5.10
CA ASN A 2 -20.30 64.32 4.85
C ASN A 2 -20.45 63.97 3.36
N LYS A 3 -19.39 63.44 2.74
CA LYS A 3 -19.55 62.53 1.59
C LYS A 3 -18.69 61.30 1.80
N SER A 4 -19.29 60.33 2.49
CA SER A 4 -18.93 58.92 2.41
C SER A 4 -19.14 58.43 0.97
N VAL A 5 -18.08 58.36 0.18
CA VAL A 5 -18.11 57.68 -1.11
C VAL A 5 -17.92 56.18 -0.85
N THR A 6 -19.03 55.48 -1.04
CA THR A 6 -19.25 54.03 -1.12
C THR A 6 -18.01 53.18 -1.46
N ARG A 7 -17.40 52.57 -0.43
CA ARG A 7 -16.57 51.36 -0.59
C ARG A 7 -17.50 50.18 -0.84
N GLY A 8 -17.80 49.91 -2.12
CA GLY A 8 -18.70 48.81 -2.49
C GLY A 8 -18.65 48.50 -3.98
N GLY A 9 -17.49 48.58 -4.62
CA GLY A 9 -17.31 47.97 -5.94
C GLY A 9 -17.39 46.46 -5.77
N ALA A 10 -18.46 45.84 -6.24
CA ALA A 10 -18.60 44.38 -6.23
C ALA A 10 -17.36 43.79 -6.90
N ARG A 11 -16.51 43.12 -6.13
CA ARG A 11 -15.36 42.38 -6.66
C ARG A 11 -15.95 41.26 -7.51
N LYS A 12 -16.01 41.49 -8.82
CA LYS A 12 -16.39 40.44 -9.78
C LYS A 12 -15.20 39.51 -9.94
N LEU A 13 -15.48 38.22 -10.03
CA LEU A 13 -14.48 37.26 -10.46
C LEU A 13 -14.01 37.69 -11.87
N PRO A 14 -12.70 37.56 -12.17
CA PRO A 14 -12.21 37.65 -13.55
C PRO A 14 -13.04 36.75 -14.48
N ASP A 15 -13.36 37.26 -15.67
CA ASP A 15 -14.28 36.59 -16.60
C ASP A 15 -13.76 35.20 -17.03
N ASP A 16 -12.44 35.05 -17.16
CA ASP A 16 -11.77 33.77 -17.45
C ASP A 16 -12.00 32.72 -16.35
N ILE A 17 -11.97 33.12 -15.08
CA ILE A 17 -12.26 32.21 -13.96
C ILE A 17 -13.76 31.89 -13.90
N ALA A 18 -14.61 32.88 -14.18
CA ALA A 18 -16.06 32.67 -14.22
C ALA A 18 -16.45 31.68 -15.33
N ASP A 19 -15.80 31.75 -16.50
CA ASP A 19 -16.03 30.83 -17.61
C ASP A 19 -15.63 29.39 -17.25
N ILE A 20 -14.48 29.18 -16.59
CA ILE A 20 -14.05 27.85 -16.12
C ILE A 20 -15.04 27.28 -15.08
N ILE A 21 -15.50 28.10 -14.13
CA ILE A 21 -16.45 27.65 -13.10
C ILE A 21 -17.80 27.26 -13.72
N ASN A 22 -18.23 27.95 -14.78
CA ASN A 22 -19.47 27.65 -15.47
C ASN A 22 -19.33 26.51 -16.50
N ASP A 23 -18.11 26.04 -16.78
CA ASP A 23 -17.86 24.92 -17.68
C ASP A 23 -18.18 23.56 -17.00
N SER A 24 -19.23 22.91 -17.51
CA SER A 24 -19.62 21.58 -17.05
C SER A 24 -18.59 20.48 -17.37
N GLU A 25 -17.82 20.63 -18.44
CA GLU A 25 -16.80 19.66 -18.83
C GLU A 25 -15.63 19.68 -17.84
N PHE A 26 -15.18 20.89 -17.45
CA PHE A 26 -14.20 21.07 -16.38
C PHE A 26 -14.54 20.28 -15.12
N TRP A 27 -15.76 20.43 -14.59
CA TRP A 27 -16.18 19.70 -13.39
C TRP A 27 -16.26 18.19 -13.61
N SER A 28 -16.75 17.75 -14.78
CA SER A 28 -16.79 16.33 -15.15
C SER A 28 -15.40 15.69 -15.15
N VAL A 29 -14.40 16.38 -15.70
CA VAL A 29 -13.00 15.94 -15.69
C VAL A 29 -12.45 15.94 -14.26
N LEU A 30 -12.74 16.99 -13.47
CA LEU A 30 -12.29 17.07 -12.08
C LEU A 30 -12.83 15.93 -11.23
N PHE A 31 -14.12 15.58 -11.37
CA PHE A 31 -14.72 14.44 -10.67
C PHE A 31 -14.09 13.10 -11.07
N LYS A 32 -13.79 12.90 -12.37
CA LYS A 32 -13.07 11.70 -12.82
C LYS A 32 -11.68 11.61 -12.20
N LEU A 33 -10.95 12.73 -12.16
CA LEU A 33 -9.64 12.80 -11.53
C LEU A 33 -9.72 12.49 -10.03
N GLN A 34 -10.68 13.07 -9.33
CA GLN A 34 -10.91 12.80 -7.92
C GLN A 34 -11.16 11.30 -7.67
N ASN A 35 -11.98 10.66 -8.49
CA ASN A 35 -12.28 9.23 -8.35
C ASN A 35 -11.04 8.35 -8.54
N ILE A 36 -10.09 8.77 -9.38
CA ILE A 36 -8.80 8.10 -9.55
C ILE A 36 -7.89 8.31 -8.32
N LEU A 37 -7.83 9.54 -7.82
CA LEU A 37 -6.92 9.92 -6.72
C LEU A 37 -7.38 9.40 -5.36
N TYR A 38 -8.69 9.34 -5.12
CA TYR A 38 -9.26 8.99 -3.81
C TYR A 38 -8.72 7.66 -3.23
N PRO A 39 -8.73 6.53 -3.96
CA PRO A 39 -8.14 5.29 -3.44
C PRO A 39 -6.62 5.40 -3.20
N LEU A 40 -5.90 6.16 -4.03
CA LEU A 40 -4.45 6.38 -3.85
C LEU A 40 -4.15 7.20 -2.60
N CYS A 41 -4.93 8.24 -2.31
CA CYS A 41 -4.86 8.98 -1.05
C CYS A 41 -5.13 8.04 0.14
N GLY A 42 -6.08 7.11 0.00
CA GLY A 42 -6.32 6.07 1.01
C GLY A 42 -5.10 5.19 1.27
N PHE A 43 -4.41 4.75 0.22
CA PHE A 43 -3.16 3.99 0.35
C PHE A 43 -2.05 4.83 0.99
N LEU A 44 -1.83 6.07 0.53
CA LEU A 44 -0.83 6.97 1.10
C LEU A 44 -1.07 7.22 2.59
N ASN A 45 -2.30 7.59 2.96
CA ASN A 45 -2.69 7.82 4.35
C ASN A 45 -2.51 6.56 5.21
N LYS A 46 -2.71 5.38 4.63
CA LYS A 46 -2.46 4.12 5.32
C LYS A 46 -0.97 3.89 5.53
N LEU A 47 -0.15 4.07 4.50
CA LEU A 47 1.29 3.80 4.50
C LEU A 47 2.13 4.83 5.28
N GLN A 48 1.60 6.03 5.48
CA GLN A 48 2.26 7.10 6.24
C GLN A 48 2.07 7.00 7.75
N LYS A 49 1.26 6.06 8.25
CA LYS A 49 1.08 5.87 9.69
C LYS A 49 2.36 5.27 10.29
N ASP A 50 2.70 5.70 11.49
CA ASP A 50 3.75 5.09 12.32
C ASP A 50 3.43 3.64 12.70
N THR A 51 2.15 3.27 12.74
CA THR A 51 1.70 1.89 12.95
C THR A 51 1.73 1.02 11.69
N THR A 52 2.12 1.57 10.53
CA THR A 52 2.12 0.82 9.27
C THR A 52 3.07 -0.36 9.36
N ARG A 53 2.59 -1.53 8.96
CA ARG A 53 3.40 -2.74 8.90
C ARG A 53 3.81 -3.05 7.47
N LEU A 54 4.96 -3.70 7.32
CA LEU A 54 5.59 -3.89 6.02
C LEU A 54 4.73 -4.73 5.05
N TYR A 55 3.94 -5.69 5.57
CA TYR A 55 2.99 -6.45 4.75
C TYR A 55 1.89 -5.58 4.12
N GLU A 56 1.57 -4.43 4.74
CA GLU A 56 0.56 -3.50 4.22
C GLU A 56 1.05 -2.78 2.96
N VAL A 57 2.37 -2.62 2.79
CA VAL A 57 2.96 -2.11 1.56
C VAL A 57 2.65 -3.04 0.39
N LEU A 58 2.82 -4.36 0.59
CA LEU A 58 2.49 -5.35 -0.44
C LEU A 58 0.99 -5.34 -0.78
N HIS A 59 0.13 -5.18 0.23
CA HIS A 59 -1.30 -4.98 -0.02
C HIS A 59 -1.58 -3.75 -0.87
N CYS A 60 -0.99 -2.60 -0.55
CA CYS A 60 -1.19 -1.39 -1.35
C CYS A 60 -0.76 -1.58 -2.81
N PHE A 61 0.36 -2.27 -3.06
CA PHE A 61 0.76 -2.66 -4.41
C PHE A 61 -0.30 -3.53 -5.09
N ALA A 62 -0.72 -4.62 -4.46
CA ALA A 62 -1.68 -5.56 -5.02
C ALA A 62 -3.04 -4.90 -5.30
N TYR A 63 -3.54 -4.08 -4.37
CA TYR A 63 -4.79 -3.34 -4.54
C TYR A 63 -4.69 -2.26 -5.62
N ALA A 64 -3.57 -1.55 -5.72
CA ALA A 64 -3.36 -0.57 -6.78
C ALA A 64 -3.36 -1.24 -8.16
N ILE A 65 -2.64 -2.36 -8.32
CA ILE A 65 -2.68 -3.14 -9.57
C ILE A 65 -4.11 -3.57 -9.87
N LYS A 66 -4.80 -4.22 -8.91
CA LYS A 66 -6.19 -4.65 -9.09
C LYS A 66 -7.13 -3.51 -9.48
N LEU A 67 -6.97 -2.34 -8.88
CA LEU A 67 -7.77 -1.14 -9.18
C LEU A 67 -7.55 -0.70 -10.64
N PHE A 68 -6.29 -0.55 -11.07
CA PHE A 68 -5.99 -0.01 -12.39
C PHE A 68 -6.11 -1.04 -13.51
N SER A 69 -5.94 -2.33 -13.24
CA SER A 69 -6.24 -3.40 -14.20
C SER A 69 -7.72 -3.47 -14.55
N ASN A 70 -8.61 -3.02 -13.66
CA ASN A 70 -10.07 -2.99 -13.88
C ASN A 70 -10.59 -1.60 -14.25
N HIS A 71 -9.70 -0.67 -14.63
CA HIS A 71 -10.09 0.69 -14.97
C HIS A 71 -10.80 0.76 -16.33
N LEU A 72 -11.83 1.61 -16.44
CA LEU A 72 -12.63 1.74 -17.67
C LEU A 72 -11.80 2.14 -18.90
N ASN A 73 -10.83 3.04 -18.70
CA ASN A 73 -9.81 3.33 -19.71
C ASN A 73 -8.65 2.34 -19.55
N LEU A 74 -8.64 1.31 -20.40
CA LEU A 74 -7.64 0.23 -20.38
C LEU A 74 -6.22 0.70 -20.72
N GLU A 75 -6.07 1.65 -21.64
CA GLU A 75 -4.75 2.19 -22.00
C GLU A 75 -4.13 2.93 -20.81
N PHE A 76 -4.92 3.80 -20.18
CA PHE A 76 -4.50 4.49 -18.97
C PHE A 76 -4.19 3.51 -17.84
N GLY A 77 -5.11 2.58 -17.56
CA GLY A 77 -4.94 1.57 -16.52
C GLY A 77 -3.65 0.75 -16.71
N SER A 78 -3.41 0.28 -17.94
CA SER A 78 -2.20 -0.47 -18.29
C SER A 78 -0.91 0.33 -18.08
N LYS A 79 -0.89 1.62 -18.45
CA LYS A 79 0.26 2.51 -18.20
C LYS A 79 0.53 2.66 -16.70
N ILE A 80 -0.50 2.86 -15.89
CA ILE A 80 -0.34 2.96 -14.43
C ILE A 80 0.16 1.65 -13.82
N VAL A 81 -0.41 0.51 -14.23
CA VAL A 81 0.05 -0.82 -13.80
C VAL A 81 1.53 -1.01 -14.15
N THR A 82 1.94 -0.64 -15.37
CA THR A 82 3.35 -0.72 -15.79
C THR A 82 4.25 0.14 -14.90
N CYS A 83 3.83 1.35 -14.53
CA CYS A 83 4.57 2.19 -13.58
C CYS A 83 4.68 1.54 -12.19
N ILE A 84 3.61 0.92 -11.71
CA ILE A 84 3.60 0.22 -10.42
C ILE A 84 4.52 -1.00 -10.46
N GLU A 85 4.47 -1.81 -11.52
CA GLU A 85 5.37 -2.96 -11.71
C GLU A 85 6.82 -2.55 -11.83
N PHE A 86 7.11 -1.44 -12.50
CA PHE A 86 8.46 -0.88 -12.55
C PHE A 86 8.96 -0.54 -11.14
N ARG A 87 8.14 0.15 -10.32
CA ARG A 87 8.50 0.44 -8.93
C ARG A 87 8.64 -0.82 -8.08
N TRP A 88 7.78 -1.81 -8.30
CA TRP A 88 7.88 -3.11 -7.63
C TRP A 88 9.22 -3.81 -7.92
N LYS A 89 9.75 -3.72 -9.14
CA LYS A 89 11.06 -4.29 -9.51
C LYS A 89 12.24 -3.61 -8.81
N GLU A 90 12.13 -2.31 -8.52
CA GLU A 90 13.17 -1.54 -7.82
C GLU A 90 13.15 -1.74 -6.30
N TRP A 91 12.12 -2.38 -5.76
CA TRP A 91 11.96 -2.58 -4.32
C TRP A 91 12.52 -3.92 -3.85
N GLU A 92 12.77 -4.01 -2.53
CA GLU A 92 13.14 -5.24 -1.82
C GLU A 92 11.97 -6.23 -1.77
N GLN A 93 11.66 -6.85 -2.91
CA GLN A 93 10.57 -7.82 -3.06
C GLN A 93 10.67 -8.98 -2.05
N PRO A 94 11.85 -9.60 -1.83
CA PRO A 94 11.98 -10.69 -0.86
C PRO A 94 11.53 -10.28 0.54
N LEU A 95 11.86 -9.06 0.96
CA LEU A 95 11.49 -8.53 2.26
C LEU A 95 9.98 -8.30 2.38
N LEU A 96 9.35 -7.69 1.38
CA LEU A 96 7.90 -7.44 1.37
C LEU A 96 7.11 -8.74 1.37
N ILE A 97 7.54 -9.73 0.58
CA ILE A 97 6.92 -11.05 0.52
C ILE A 97 7.12 -11.78 1.85
N LEU A 98 8.32 -11.71 2.43
CA LEU A 98 8.60 -12.31 3.73
C LEU A 98 7.69 -11.71 4.82
N ALA A 99 7.56 -10.38 4.88
CA ALA A 99 6.68 -9.72 5.83
C ALA A 99 5.22 -10.15 5.70
N PHE A 100 4.76 -10.38 4.47
CA PHE A 100 3.42 -10.86 4.20
C PHE A 100 3.21 -12.32 4.61
N VAL A 101 4.17 -13.20 4.28
CA VAL A 101 4.10 -14.63 4.64
C VAL A 101 4.17 -14.85 6.14
N LEU A 102 4.97 -14.05 6.84
CA LEU A 102 5.10 -14.09 8.30
C LEU A 102 3.93 -13.42 9.03
N TYR A 103 3.00 -12.78 8.31
CA TYR A 103 1.77 -12.30 8.92
C TYR A 103 0.80 -13.47 9.13
N PRO A 104 0.36 -13.73 10.39
CA PRO A 104 -0.41 -14.93 10.74
C PRO A 104 -1.69 -15.14 9.91
N ALA A 105 -2.32 -14.07 9.41
CA ALA A 105 -3.57 -14.18 8.67
C ALA A 105 -3.39 -14.43 7.16
N TYR A 106 -2.21 -14.19 6.59
CA TYR A 106 -2.03 -14.17 5.14
C TYR A 106 -1.15 -15.32 4.61
N LYS A 107 -0.14 -15.79 5.36
CA LYS A 107 0.68 -16.99 5.02
C LYS A 107 1.03 -17.09 3.51
N LEU A 108 1.37 -18.29 3.02
CA LEU A 108 1.59 -18.51 1.58
C LEU A 108 0.29 -18.83 0.82
N SER A 109 -0.79 -19.19 1.50
CA SER A 109 -2.06 -19.61 0.87
C SER A 109 -2.80 -18.49 0.13
N GLN A 110 -2.48 -17.22 0.40
CA GLN A 110 -3.08 -16.08 -0.31
C GLN A 110 -2.43 -15.82 -1.67
N PHE A 111 -1.31 -16.48 -1.97
CA PHE A 111 -0.67 -16.41 -3.28
C PHE A 111 -1.23 -17.49 -4.21
N HIS A 112 -1.47 -17.13 -5.47
CA HIS A 112 -1.88 -18.10 -6.49
C HIS A 112 -0.73 -19.06 -6.80
N GLU A 113 -0.94 -20.35 -6.52
CA GLU A 113 0.04 -21.43 -6.74
C GLU A 113 0.53 -21.52 -8.19
N SER A 114 -0.30 -21.09 -9.16
CA SER A 114 0.02 -21.14 -10.59
C SER A 114 0.88 -19.98 -11.09
N VAL A 115 1.09 -18.94 -10.29
CA VAL A 115 1.76 -17.68 -10.72
C VAL A 115 3.10 -17.49 -10.04
N ILE A 116 3.36 -18.19 -8.93
CA ILE A 116 4.44 -17.86 -8.02
C ILE A 116 5.42 -19.03 -7.86
N ASP A 117 6.66 -18.87 -8.34
CA ASP A 117 7.78 -19.81 -8.13
C ASP A 117 8.40 -19.71 -6.70
N ILE A 118 7.67 -19.13 -5.76
CA ILE A 118 8.13 -18.90 -4.39
C ILE A 118 7.69 -20.06 -3.50
N SER A 119 8.60 -21.02 -3.37
CA SER A 119 8.49 -22.08 -2.37
C SER A 119 8.91 -21.65 -0.95
N TRP A 120 8.54 -22.44 0.05
CA TRP A 120 9.02 -22.29 1.43
C TRP A 120 10.56 -22.34 1.55
N THR A 121 11.25 -22.93 0.58
CA THR A 121 12.72 -22.92 0.52
C THR A 121 13.24 -21.50 0.30
N HIS A 122 12.63 -20.73 -0.60
CA HIS A 122 12.98 -19.32 -0.81
C HIS A 122 12.72 -18.50 0.44
N ILE A 123 11.57 -18.69 1.09
CA ILE A 123 11.23 -18.03 2.36
C ILE A 123 12.29 -18.33 3.43
N GLY A 124 12.72 -19.59 3.55
CA GLY A 124 13.78 -20.00 4.47
C GLY A 124 15.15 -19.39 4.17
N GLN A 125 15.47 -19.13 2.90
CA GLN A 125 16.69 -18.42 2.53
C GLN A 125 16.61 -16.93 2.89
N TRP A 126 15.48 -16.29 2.58
CA TRP A 126 15.27 -14.86 2.87
C TRP A 126 15.22 -14.58 4.37
N ILE A 127 14.52 -15.41 5.16
CA ILE A 127 14.46 -15.22 6.61
C ILE A 127 15.86 -15.31 7.25
N LYS A 128 16.71 -16.24 6.79
CA LYS A 128 18.08 -16.36 7.26
C LYS A 128 18.93 -15.15 6.87
N TYR A 129 18.75 -14.68 5.64
CA TYR A 129 19.46 -13.51 5.13
C TYR A 129 19.13 -12.27 5.96
N TYR A 130 17.84 -11.94 6.10
CA TYR A 130 17.42 -10.74 6.84
C TYR A 130 17.67 -10.86 8.34
N TYR A 131 17.54 -12.04 8.94
CA TYR A 131 17.94 -12.26 10.33
C TYR A 131 19.42 -11.90 10.54
N LYS A 132 20.30 -12.42 9.69
CA LYS A 132 21.74 -12.10 9.78
C LYS A 132 22.02 -10.62 9.52
N ALA A 133 21.31 -10.01 8.57
CA ALA A 133 21.49 -8.60 8.21
C ALA A 133 21.07 -7.65 9.34
N TRP A 134 20.02 -7.97 10.11
CA TRP A 134 19.52 -7.10 11.18
C TRP A 134 20.12 -7.38 12.56
N PHE A 135 20.39 -8.65 12.88
CA PHE A 135 20.85 -9.04 14.22
C PHE A 135 22.34 -9.35 14.27
N GLU A 136 23.05 -9.22 13.14
CA GLU A 136 24.49 -9.49 12.99
C GLU A 136 24.94 -10.87 13.53
N SER A 137 24.00 -11.80 13.66
CA SER A 137 24.19 -13.10 14.29
C SER A 137 23.66 -14.22 13.41
N LYS A 138 24.22 -15.42 13.60
CA LYS A 138 23.75 -16.60 12.88
C LYS A 138 22.46 -17.09 13.53
N PRO A 139 21.37 -17.28 12.75
CA PRO A 139 20.16 -17.83 13.31
C PRO A 139 20.40 -19.26 13.81
N ILE A 140 19.96 -19.55 15.04
CA ILE A 140 20.14 -20.85 15.70
C ILE A 140 18.93 -21.76 15.37
N SER A 141 17.72 -21.25 15.56
CA SER A 141 16.46 -22.00 15.48
C SER A 141 15.45 -21.48 14.46
N ILE A 142 15.71 -20.35 13.80
CA ILE A 142 14.71 -19.64 12.96
C ILE A 142 14.08 -20.53 11.87
N LEU A 143 14.84 -21.48 11.32
CA LEU A 143 14.30 -22.40 10.32
C LEU A 143 13.38 -23.46 10.93
N ALA A 144 13.68 -23.92 12.15
CA ALA A 144 12.81 -24.85 12.87
C ALA A 144 11.51 -24.15 13.27
N GLU A 145 11.59 -22.90 13.73
CA GLU A 145 10.44 -22.04 14.02
C GLU A 145 9.60 -21.80 12.76
N LEU A 146 10.23 -21.51 11.62
CA LEU A 146 9.52 -21.36 10.34
C LEU A 146 8.75 -22.64 9.95
N ILE A 147 9.32 -23.82 10.20
CA ILE A 147 8.65 -25.11 9.95
C ILE A 147 7.44 -25.29 10.88
N ASN A 148 7.57 -24.92 12.16
CA ASN A 148 6.45 -24.97 13.11
C ASN A 148 5.35 -23.98 12.72
N TYR A 149 5.71 -22.76 12.32
CA TYR A 149 4.79 -21.74 11.84
C TYR A 149 4.02 -22.22 10.60
N LYS A 150 4.73 -22.82 9.64
CA LYS A 150 4.11 -23.45 8.46
C LYS A 150 3.11 -24.55 8.85
N ARG A 151 3.42 -25.35 9.86
CA ARG A 151 2.58 -26.46 10.34
C ARG A 151 1.45 -26.03 11.26
N GLU A 152 1.36 -24.74 11.59
CA GLU A 152 0.38 -24.20 12.56
C GLU A 152 0.55 -24.80 13.97
N ILE A 153 1.78 -25.21 14.30
CA ILE A 153 2.16 -25.74 15.63
C ILE A 153 2.79 -24.63 16.48
N ASP A 154 3.19 -23.54 15.85
CA ASP A 154 3.84 -22.41 16.51
C ASP A 154 2.86 -21.63 17.40
N LEU A 155 3.38 -21.05 18.49
CA LEU A 155 2.60 -20.21 19.42
C LEU A 155 2.21 -18.86 18.78
N TYR A 156 2.90 -18.42 17.74
CA TYR A 156 2.60 -17.18 17.05
C TYR A 156 1.47 -17.36 16.03
N ASP A 157 0.25 -17.32 16.53
CA ASP A 157 -1.00 -17.33 15.77
C ASP A 157 -1.72 -15.97 15.78
N ILE A 158 -2.90 -15.91 15.16
CA ILE A 158 -3.66 -14.66 15.06
C ILE A 158 -4.16 -14.17 16.42
N ASP A 159 -4.43 -15.08 17.36
CA ASP A 159 -4.97 -14.72 18.67
C ASP A 159 -3.84 -14.21 19.59
N SER A 160 -2.66 -14.82 19.50
CA SER A 160 -1.43 -14.33 20.11
C SER A 160 -1.06 -12.96 19.54
N PHE A 161 -1.10 -12.78 18.21
CA PHE A 161 -0.87 -11.46 17.60
C PHE A 161 -1.85 -10.38 18.08
N LYS A 162 -3.13 -10.73 18.25
CA LYS A 162 -4.15 -9.81 18.82
C LYS A 162 -3.89 -9.50 20.28
N HIS A 163 -3.36 -10.45 21.07
CA HIS A 163 -2.98 -10.20 22.47
C HIS A 163 -1.96 -9.07 22.57
N PHE A 164 -1.04 -9.00 21.61
CA PHE A 164 -0.07 -7.92 21.47
C PHE A 164 -0.65 -6.62 20.90
N LYS A 165 -1.97 -6.53 20.65
CA LYS A 165 -2.63 -5.41 19.96
C LYS A 165 -1.96 -5.07 18.61
N GLY A 166 -1.32 -6.04 17.97
CA GLY A 166 -0.53 -5.83 16.77
C GLY A 166 0.79 -5.05 16.98
N ASN A 167 1.28 -4.92 18.23
CA ASN A 167 2.59 -4.35 18.54
C ASN A 167 3.49 -5.31 19.32
N LEU A 168 4.45 -5.91 18.61
CA LEU A 168 5.42 -6.85 19.16
C LEU A 168 6.68 -6.17 19.72
N ILE A 169 6.90 -4.87 19.43
CA ILE A 169 8.14 -4.16 19.77
C ILE A 169 8.10 -3.57 21.19
N ASP A 170 6.91 -3.38 21.77
CA ASP A 170 6.73 -2.77 23.10
C ASP A 170 6.87 -3.79 24.26
N PHE A 171 7.44 -4.98 24.01
CA PHE A 171 7.68 -6.04 25.00
C PHE A 171 9.17 -6.20 25.32
#